data_AF-A0A177J7P5-F1
#
_entry.id   AF-A0A177J7P5-F1
#
_cell.length_a   1.000
_cell.length_b   1.000
_cell.length_c   1.000
_cell.angle_alpha   90.00
_cell.angle_beta   90.00
_cell.angle_gamma   90.00
#
_symmetry.space_group_name_H-M   'P 1'
#
loop_
_entity.id
_entity.type
_entity.pdbx_description
1 polymer ?
#
loop_
_entity_poly.entity_id
_entity_poly.type
_entity_poly.pdbx_seq_one_letter_code
_entity_poly.pdbx_strand_id
1 'polypeptide(L)'
;MAAINPIIHGTHLMSYTSEHKTWAGMKARCLNPNNKFWPNYGGRGITVCDRWLNSFEAFYEDMGPKPSPKHSIDRIDVNGNYEPGNVRWATDSEQMQNVRHNVRVTFQGDDVVLIEACRRAGIERKYKLIHARITYKGMTFEQAMQMEGISI
;
A
#
# COMPACT_ATOMS: atom_id res chain seq x y z
N MET A 1 22.68 21.95 -4.47
CA MET A 1 23.00 20.73 -5.25
C MET A 1 21.68 20.15 -5.79
N ALA A 2 21.15 20.73 -6.87
CA ALA A 2 19.94 20.21 -7.50
C ALA A 2 20.37 19.18 -8.54
N ALA A 3 19.89 17.93 -8.39
CA ALA A 3 20.09 16.91 -9.41
C ALA A 3 19.27 17.30 -10.64
N ILE A 4 19.97 17.63 -11.72
CA ILE A 4 19.43 17.84 -13.05
C ILE A 4 18.84 16.51 -13.52
N ASN A 5 17.51 16.40 -13.56
CA ASN A 5 16.83 15.28 -14.22
C ASN A 5 16.91 15.53 -15.73
N PRO A 6 17.65 14.72 -16.51
CA PRO A 6 17.63 14.89 -17.95
C PRO A 6 16.26 14.45 -18.47
N ILE A 7 15.63 15.31 -19.27
CA ILE A 7 14.46 14.96 -20.07
C ILE A 7 14.95 13.94 -21.11
N ILE A 8 14.76 12.65 -20.87
CA ILE A 8 15.23 11.59 -21.76
C ILE A 8 14.13 11.28 -22.78
N HIS A 9 14.22 11.91 -23.96
CA HIS A 9 13.46 11.49 -25.13
C HIS A 9 14.07 10.20 -25.69
N GLY A 10 13.55 9.05 -25.26
CA GLY A 10 13.94 7.76 -25.81
C GLY A 10 13.37 6.59 -25.00
N THR A 11 12.26 6.04 -25.48
CA THR A 11 11.58 4.84 -24.97
C THR A 11 12.51 3.62 -24.81
N HIS A 12 13.68 3.61 -25.48
CA HIS A 12 14.57 2.46 -25.57
C HIS A 12 15.61 2.33 -24.44
N LEU A 13 15.85 3.38 -23.63
CA LEU A 13 16.89 3.34 -22.57
C LEU A 13 16.37 2.92 -21.20
N MET A 14 15.05 2.94 -20.97
CA MET A 14 14.45 2.65 -19.67
C MET A 14 13.90 1.22 -19.53
N SER A 15 13.85 0.44 -20.61
CA SER A 15 13.28 -0.92 -20.64
C SER A 15 13.95 -1.91 -19.67
N TYR A 16 15.17 -1.60 -19.21
CA TYR A 16 15.93 -2.41 -18.25
C TYR A 16 15.95 -1.85 -16.82
N THR A 17 15.24 -0.73 -16.57
CA THR A 17 15.18 -0.10 -15.25
C THR A 17 14.33 -0.88 -14.26
N SER A 18 14.55 -0.62 -12.97
CA SER A 18 13.77 -1.25 -11.90
C SER A 18 12.29 -0.85 -11.94
N GLU A 19 12.01 0.34 -12.47
CA GLU A 19 10.73 0.98 -12.65
C GLU A 19 9.97 0.33 -13.79
N HIS A 20 10.62 0.13 -14.94
CA HIS A 20 10.01 -0.58 -16.06
C HIS A 20 9.65 -2.03 -15.69
N LYS A 21 10.54 -2.73 -14.97
CA LYS A 21 10.23 -4.06 -14.41
C LYS A 21 9.03 -4.02 -13.46
N THR A 22 8.93 -2.99 -12.64
CA THR A 22 7.81 -2.80 -11.71
C THR A 22 6.49 -2.56 -12.46
N TRP A 23 6.50 -1.69 -13.46
CA TRP A 23 5.35 -1.40 -14.32
C TRP A 23 4.88 -2.65 -15.09
N ALA A 24 5.80 -3.39 -15.71
CA ALA A 24 5.50 -4.66 -16.37
C ALA A 24 4.93 -5.69 -15.39
N GLY A 25 5.52 -5.82 -14.20
CA GLY A 25 5.04 -6.71 -13.14
C GLY A 25 3.65 -6.32 -12.62
N MET A 26 3.37 -5.03 -12.47
CA MET A 26 2.05 -4.49 -12.13
C MET A 26 1.00 -4.93 -13.16
N LYS A 27 1.26 -4.70 -14.46
CA LYS A 27 0.38 -5.15 -15.54
C LYS A 27 0.18 -6.67 -15.54
N ALA A 28 1.25 -7.45 -15.36
CA ALA A 28 1.16 -8.90 -15.32
C ALA A 28 0.29 -9.41 -14.15
N ARG A 29 0.32 -8.76 -12.98
CA ARG A 29 -0.56 -9.13 -11.86
C ARG A 29 -2.04 -8.86 -12.16
N CYS A 30 -2.34 -7.81 -12.93
CA CYS A 30 -3.72 -7.33 -13.15
C CYS A 30 -4.34 -7.79 -14.47
N LEU A 31 -3.55 -8.19 -15.48
CA LEU A 31 -4.04 -8.52 -16.83
C LEU A 31 -3.74 -9.94 -17.30
N ASN A 32 -2.91 -10.70 -16.57
CA ASN A 32 -2.57 -12.08 -16.94
C ASN A 32 -3.17 -13.11 -15.97
N PRO A 33 -4.25 -13.82 -16.35
CA PRO A 33 -4.86 -14.88 -15.54
C PRO A 33 -3.92 -16.03 -15.14
N ASN A 34 -2.86 -16.27 -15.91
CA ASN A 34 -1.86 -17.30 -15.61
C ASN A 34 -0.79 -16.84 -14.61
N ASN A 35 -0.80 -15.57 -14.20
CA ASN A 35 0.12 -15.08 -13.18
C ASN A 35 -0.24 -15.71 -11.83
N LYS A 36 0.74 -16.26 -11.10
CA LYS A 36 0.51 -16.87 -9.76
C LYS A 36 -0.17 -15.93 -8.76
N PHE A 37 -0.03 -14.62 -8.93
CA PHE A 37 -0.66 -13.63 -8.07
C PHE A 37 -2.03 -13.17 -8.59
N TRP A 38 -2.45 -13.54 -9.80
CA TRP A 38 -3.72 -13.12 -10.40
C TRP A 38 -4.92 -13.21 -9.46
N PRO A 39 -5.14 -14.29 -8.68
CA PRO A 39 -6.30 -14.39 -7.79
C PRO A 39 -6.37 -13.27 -6.74
N ASN A 40 -5.24 -12.64 -6.40
CA ASN A 40 -5.18 -11.55 -5.43
C ASN A 40 -5.32 -10.15 -6.07
N TYR A 41 -5.29 -10.08 -7.42
CA TYR A 41 -5.22 -8.85 -8.21
C TYR A 41 -6.32 -8.85 -9.28
N GLY A 42 -6.01 -9.18 -10.53
CA GLY A 42 -6.99 -9.15 -11.63
C GLY A 42 -8.18 -10.08 -11.41
N GLY A 43 -7.98 -11.21 -10.72
CA GLY A 43 -9.07 -12.11 -10.30
C GLY A 43 -10.07 -11.49 -9.32
N ARG A 44 -9.73 -10.34 -8.73
CA ARG A 44 -10.60 -9.54 -7.86
C ARG A 44 -11.14 -8.28 -8.53
N GLY A 45 -10.90 -8.11 -9.83
CA GLY A 45 -11.30 -6.93 -10.59
C GLY A 45 -10.39 -5.72 -10.42
N ILE A 46 -9.20 -5.88 -9.82
CA ILE A 46 -8.23 -4.78 -9.74
C ILE A 46 -7.56 -4.57 -11.10
N THR A 47 -7.59 -3.34 -11.59
CA THR A 47 -7.03 -2.97 -12.89
C THR A 47 -5.92 -1.93 -12.75
N VAL A 48 -5.39 -1.50 -13.90
CA VAL A 48 -4.46 -0.40 -14.05
C VAL A 48 -5.17 0.66 -14.90
N CYS A 49 -5.05 1.94 -14.58
CA CYS A 49 -5.65 3.00 -15.39
C CYS A 49 -5.10 2.99 -16.84
N ASP A 50 -5.94 3.39 -17.80
CA ASP A 50 -5.62 3.34 -19.23
C ASP A 50 -4.35 4.09 -19.62
N ARG A 51 -4.09 5.22 -18.93
CA ARG A 51 -2.89 6.04 -19.10
C ARG A 51 -1.62 5.23 -18.84
N TRP A 52 -1.58 4.48 -17.74
CA TRP A 52 -0.43 3.62 -17.40
C TRP A 52 -0.44 2.30 -18.16
N LEU A 53 -1.60 1.78 -18.57
CA LEU A 53 -1.66 0.54 -19.35
C LEU A 53 -0.86 0.63 -20.65
N ASN A 54 -0.90 1.80 -21.30
CA ASN A 54 -0.39 1.97 -22.65
C ASN A 54 0.91 2.82 -22.74
N SER A 55 1.38 3.40 -21.63
CA SER A 55 2.62 4.17 -21.60
C SER A 55 3.39 3.99 -20.30
N PHE A 56 4.64 3.52 -20.42
CA PHE A 56 5.57 3.49 -19.31
C PHE A 56 6.00 4.91 -18.91
N GLU A 57 6.14 5.81 -19.89
CA GLU A 57 6.52 7.21 -19.69
C GLU A 57 5.49 7.92 -18.81
N ALA A 58 4.20 7.71 -19.06
CA ALA A 58 3.14 8.27 -18.22
C ALA A 58 3.17 7.71 -16.80
N PHE A 59 3.43 6.40 -16.64
CA PHE A 59 3.67 5.81 -15.31
C PHE A 59 4.87 6.45 -14.61
N TYR A 60 5.98 6.64 -15.32
CA TYR A 60 7.21 7.20 -14.77
C TYR A 60 7.10 8.70 -14.46
N GLU A 61 6.36 9.45 -15.27
CA GLU A 61 6.02 10.86 -15.01
C GLU A 61 5.24 11.00 -13.69
N ASP A 62 4.24 10.13 -13.48
CA ASP A 62 3.38 10.20 -12.30
C ASP A 62 4.06 9.65 -11.03
N MET A 63 4.89 8.60 -11.16
CA MET A 63 5.53 7.91 -10.02
C MET A 63 6.94 8.41 -9.69
N GLY A 64 7.65 8.96 -10.67
CA GLY A 64 9.07 9.31 -10.56
C GLY A 64 10.00 8.10 -10.35
N PRO A 65 11.29 8.37 -10.09
CA PRO A 65 12.28 7.34 -9.86
C PRO A 65 11.99 6.57 -8.57
N LYS A 66 12.26 5.26 -8.58
CA LYS A 66 12.16 4.41 -7.39
C LYS A 66 13.23 4.85 -6.38
N PRO A 67 12.87 5.25 -5.14
CA PRO A 67 13.82 5.88 -4.23
C PRO A 67 15.01 5.00 -3.83
N SER A 68 14.81 3.68 -3.73
CA SER A 68 15.88 2.72 -3.47
C SER A 68 15.48 1.31 -3.88
N PRO A 69 16.42 0.36 -4.03
CA PRO A 69 16.12 -1.04 -4.34
C PRO A 69 15.13 -1.71 -3.37
N LYS A 70 15.06 -1.23 -2.12
CA LYS A 70 14.17 -1.72 -1.05
C LYS A 70 12.71 -1.30 -1.22
N HIS A 71 12.42 -0.36 -2.12
CA HIS A 71 11.04 0.05 -2.37
C HIS A 71 10.38 -0.87 -3.39
N SER A 72 9.08 -1.06 -3.31
CA SER A 72 8.30 -1.58 -4.41
C SER A 72 6.96 -0.86 -4.49
N ILE A 73 6.21 -1.12 -5.56
CA ILE A 73 4.94 -0.46 -5.81
C ILE A 73 3.87 -0.99 -4.84
N ASP A 74 3.30 -0.08 -4.06
CA ASP A 74 2.25 -0.34 -3.07
C ASP A 74 0.99 0.42 -3.46
N ARG A 75 -0.18 -0.18 -3.23
CA ARG A 75 -1.47 0.49 -3.42
C ARG A 75 -1.96 1.01 -2.08
N ILE A 76 -2.20 2.31 -1.95
CA ILE A 76 -2.59 2.98 -0.70
C ILE A 76 -3.93 2.40 -0.19
N ASP A 77 -4.97 2.44 -1.02
CA ASP A 77 -6.12 1.55 -0.84
C ASP A 77 -5.81 0.21 -1.51
N VAL A 78 -5.62 -0.81 -0.68
CA VAL A 78 -5.33 -2.17 -1.12
C VAL A 78 -6.42 -2.74 -2.04
N ASN A 79 -7.67 -2.26 -1.94
CA ASN A 79 -8.82 -2.63 -2.77
C ASN A 79 -8.95 -1.80 -4.05
N GLY A 80 -8.35 -0.61 -4.12
CA GLY A 80 -8.38 0.23 -5.30
C GLY A 80 -7.46 -0.22 -6.43
N ASN A 81 -7.50 0.53 -7.53
CA ASN A 81 -6.76 0.24 -8.77
C ASN A 81 -5.32 0.78 -8.73
N TYR A 82 -4.53 0.41 -9.73
CA TYR A 82 -3.26 1.07 -10.00
C TYR A 82 -3.48 2.34 -10.82
N GLU A 83 -3.48 3.47 -10.12
CA GLU A 83 -3.71 4.80 -10.69
C GLU A 83 -3.03 5.88 -9.87
N PRO A 84 -2.78 7.08 -10.45
CA PRO A 84 -2.29 8.22 -9.69
C PRO A 84 -3.15 8.47 -8.45
N GLY A 85 -2.51 8.71 -7.31
CA GLY A 85 -3.21 8.96 -6.04
C GLY A 85 -3.55 7.71 -5.22
N ASN A 86 -3.62 6.52 -5.84
CA ASN A 86 -3.82 5.25 -5.11
C ASN A 86 -2.54 4.41 -5.02
N VAL A 87 -1.40 4.91 -5.47
CA VAL A 87 -0.16 4.13 -5.56
C VAL A 87 1.03 4.95 -5.06
N ARG A 88 1.97 4.28 -4.42
CA ARG A 88 3.23 4.88 -3.93
C ARG A 88 4.40 3.90 -4.01
N TRP A 89 5.61 4.43 -3.95
CA TRP A 89 6.79 3.65 -3.58
C TRP A 89 6.78 3.41 -2.07
N ALA A 90 6.87 2.15 -1.65
CA ALA A 90 6.89 1.80 -0.24
C ALA A 90 7.87 0.65 0.02
N THR A 91 8.52 0.71 1.18
CA THR A 91 9.31 -0.37 1.75
C THR A 91 8.43 -1.52 2.22
N ASP A 92 9.03 -2.70 2.43
CA ASP A 92 8.31 -3.86 2.97
C ASP A 92 7.63 -3.55 4.31
N SER A 93 8.28 -2.76 5.18
CA SER A 93 7.70 -2.31 6.46
C SER A 93 6.45 -1.45 6.28
N GLU A 94 6.43 -0.57 5.28
CA GLU A 94 5.28 0.29 5.01
C GLU A 94 4.14 -0.52 4.35
N GLN A 95 4.47 -1.45 3.46
CA GLN A 95 3.49 -2.35 2.84
C GLN A 95 2.83 -3.28 3.85
N MET A 96 3.59 -3.77 4.83
CA MET A 96 3.06 -4.60 5.92
C MET A 96 2.03 -3.86 6.77
N GLN A 97 2.03 -2.53 6.80
CA GLN A 97 0.96 -1.78 7.46
C GLN A 97 -0.33 -1.75 6.61
N ASN A 98 -0.23 -2.00 5.30
CA ASN A 98 -1.33 -1.88 4.36
C ASN A 98 -1.95 -3.22 3.90
N VAL A 99 -1.58 -4.31 4.57
CA VAL A 99 -2.13 -5.64 4.26
C VAL A 99 -3.57 -5.77 4.77
N ARG A 100 -4.43 -6.39 3.95
CA ARG A 100 -5.89 -6.55 4.19
C ARG A 100 -6.27 -7.24 5.50
N HIS A 101 -5.39 -8.06 6.04
CA HIS A 101 -5.64 -8.78 7.28
C HIS A 101 -5.32 -7.93 8.52
N ASN A 102 -4.80 -6.72 8.36
CA ASN A 102 -4.64 -5.80 9.47
C ASN A 102 -6.01 -5.27 9.91
N VAL A 103 -6.30 -5.43 11.19
CA VAL A 103 -7.44 -4.75 11.82
C VAL A 103 -7.16 -3.25 11.81
N ARG A 104 -7.97 -2.48 11.10
CA ARG A 104 -7.92 -1.02 11.09
C ARG A 104 -8.91 -0.46 12.11
N VAL A 105 -8.51 0.62 12.76
CA VAL A 105 -9.30 1.30 13.78
C VAL A 105 -9.13 2.81 13.65
N THR A 106 -10.16 3.55 14.01
CA THR A 106 -10.06 4.99 14.22
C THR A 106 -9.50 5.26 15.62
N PHE A 107 -8.44 6.06 15.70
CA PHE A 107 -7.84 6.49 16.96
C PHE A 107 -7.36 7.93 16.84
N GLN A 108 -7.83 8.81 17.73
CA GLN A 108 -7.53 10.25 17.75
C GLN A 108 -7.82 10.95 16.40
N GLY A 109 -8.86 10.50 15.69
CA GLY A 109 -9.27 11.06 14.40
C GLY A 109 -8.55 10.48 13.18
N ASP A 110 -7.52 9.65 13.38
CA ASP A 110 -6.82 8.96 12.29
C ASP A 110 -7.29 7.52 12.12
N ASP A 111 -7.41 7.06 10.87
CA ASP A 111 -7.54 5.63 10.56
C ASP A 111 -6.15 4.98 10.51
N VAL A 112 -5.86 4.14 11.51
CA VAL A 112 -4.57 3.46 11.66
C VAL A 112 -4.74 1.96 11.82
N VAL A 113 -3.66 1.20 11.65
CA VAL A 113 -3.64 -0.21 12.03
C VAL A 113 -3.67 -0.36 13.54
N LEU A 114 -4.36 -1.39 14.04
CA LEU A 114 -4.57 -1.63 15.47
C LEU A 114 -3.26 -1.63 16.27
N ILE A 115 -2.19 -2.23 15.74
CA ILE A 115 -0.90 -2.26 16.44
C ILE A 115 -0.29 -0.86 16.61
N GLU A 116 -0.53 0.03 15.65
CA GLU A 116 -0.08 1.42 15.73
C GLU A 116 -0.95 2.20 16.72
N ALA A 117 -2.27 2.00 16.71
CA ALA A 117 -3.15 2.57 17.72
C ALA A 117 -2.73 2.14 19.14
N CYS A 118 -2.45 0.85 19.35
CA CYS A 118 -1.95 0.33 20.62
C CYS A 118 -0.60 0.95 21.02
N ARG A 119 0.29 1.20 20.05
CA ARG A 119 1.59 1.85 20.30
C ARG A 119 1.42 3.30 20.71
N ARG A 120 0.62 4.07 19.98
CA ARG A 120 0.34 5.48 20.28
C ARG A 120 -0.33 5.64 21.65
N ALA A 121 -1.16 4.69 22.06
CA ALA A 121 -1.78 4.65 23.38
C ALA A 121 -0.91 4.01 24.48
N GLY A 122 0.30 3.54 24.19
CA GLY A 122 1.22 2.92 25.16
C GLY A 122 0.73 1.60 25.76
N ILE A 123 -0.08 0.84 25.01
CA ILE A 123 -0.79 -0.37 25.46
C ILE A 123 -0.47 -1.60 24.61
N GLU A 124 0.71 -1.65 24.01
CA GLU A 124 1.13 -2.73 23.11
C GLU A 124 1.00 -4.11 23.76
N ARG A 125 1.26 -4.20 25.07
CA ARG A 125 1.12 -5.43 25.86
C ARG A 125 -0.32 -5.97 25.90
N LYS A 126 -1.32 -5.12 25.65
CA LYS A 126 -2.75 -5.47 25.63
C LYS A 126 -3.27 -5.79 24.23
N TYR A 127 -2.42 -5.77 23.19
CA TYR A 127 -2.83 -5.97 21.79
C TYR A 127 -3.76 -7.17 21.58
N LYS A 128 -3.43 -8.35 22.12
CA LYS A 128 -4.26 -9.56 21.94
C LYS A 128 -5.67 -9.41 22.50
N LEU A 129 -5.79 -8.77 23.66
CA LEU A 129 -7.07 -8.52 24.32
C LEU A 129 -7.91 -7.52 23.51
N ILE A 130 -7.31 -6.40 23.11
CA ILE A 130 -7.99 -5.38 22.30
C ILE A 130 -8.40 -5.94 20.94
N HIS A 131 -7.52 -6.69 20.28
CA HIS A 131 -7.83 -7.35 19.01
C HIS A 131 -9.06 -8.27 19.13
N ALA A 132 -9.12 -9.12 20.18
CA ALA A 132 -10.24 -10.01 20.40
C ALA A 132 -11.56 -9.25 20.61
N ARG A 133 -11.53 -8.11 21.31
CA ARG A 133 -12.71 -7.25 21.52
C ARG A 133 -13.22 -6.66 20.21
N ILE A 134 -12.33 -6.17 19.37
CA ILE A 134 -12.72 -5.56 18.09
C ILE A 134 -13.23 -6.62 17.13
N THR A 135 -12.48 -7.71 16.96
CA THR A 135 -12.78 -8.72 15.93
C THR A 135 -13.92 -9.67 16.30
N TYR A 136 -14.06 -10.05 17.57
CA TYR A 136 -15.10 -11.01 17.99
C TYR A 136 -16.29 -10.37 18.69
N LYS A 137 -16.13 -9.16 19.26
CA LYS A 137 -17.21 -8.45 19.96
C LYS A 137 -17.70 -7.20 19.22
N GLY A 138 -17.11 -6.87 18.08
CA GLY A 138 -17.52 -5.72 17.26
C GLY A 138 -17.30 -4.36 17.95
N MET A 139 -16.40 -4.28 18.93
CA MET A 139 -16.11 -3.04 19.65
C MET A 139 -15.29 -2.07 18.80
N THR A 140 -15.47 -0.77 19.03
CA THR A 140 -14.51 0.25 18.58
C THR A 140 -13.22 0.18 19.41
N PHE A 141 -12.13 0.77 18.90
CA PHE A 141 -10.88 0.83 19.66
C PHE A 141 -11.05 1.59 20.98
N GLU A 142 -11.78 2.71 20.96
CA GLU A 142 -12.10 3.50 22.16
C GLU A 142 -12.89 2.69 23.20
N GLN A 143 -13.95 1.98 22.78
CA GLN A 143 -14.70 1.09 23.68
C GLN A 143 -13.80 0.01 24.28
N ALA A 144 -12.94 -0.59 23.46
CA ALA A 144 -12.02 -1.62 23.91
C ALA A 144 -10.98 -1.09 24.91
N MET A 145 -10.57 0.18 24.81
CA MET A 145 -9.67 0.86 25.75
C MET A 145 -10.38 1.28 27.05
N GLN A 146 -11.62 1.76 27.00
CA GLN A 146 -12.38 2.17 28.18
C GLN A 146 -12.56 1.01 29.18
N MET A 147 -12.70 -0.22 28.68
CA MET A 147 -12.75 -1.43 29.52
C MET A 147 -11.48 -1.65 30.37
N GLU A 148 -10.37 -1.01 30.02
CA GLU A 148 -9.10 -1.11 30.74
C GLU A 148 -8.85 0.06 31.71
N GLY A 149 -9.81 0.99 31.84
CA GLY A 149 -9.64 2.21 32.64
C GLY A 149 -8.59 3.17 32.05
N ILE A 150 -8.30 3.06 30.75
CA ILE A 150 -7.36 3.93 30.04
C ILE A 150 -8.12 5.18 29.60
N SER A 151 -7.64 6.36 29.99
CA SER A 151 -8.19 7.64 29.54
C SER A 151 -7.75 7.93 28.10
N ILE A 152 -8.71 8.38 27.29
CA ILE A 152 -8.56 8.78 25.88
C ILE A 152 -7.89 10.15 25.73
#